data_AF-A0A0J5P8A0-F1
#
_entry.id   AF-A0A0J5P8A0-F1
#
_cell.length_a   1.000
_cell.length_b   1.000
_cell.length_c   1.000
_cell.angle_alpha   90.00
_cell.angle_beta   90.00
_cell.angle_gamma   90.00
#
_symmetry.space_group_name_H-M   'P 1'
#
loop_
_entity.id
_entity.type
_entity.pdbx_description
1 polymer ?
#
loop_
_entity_poly.entity_id
_entity_poly.type
_entity_poly.pdbx_seq_one_letter_code
_entity_poly.pdbx_strand_id
1 'polypeptide(L)'
;MSEQLEVQQSNQKTSLSTKEVIAYLCEKFPLCFVAEGEAKPLKIGLFQDLAEALAADEKVSKTALRKALRTYTLGWRYLHACREGAGRVDLLGNEAGVVDAQQAEHAATSLAEAKAAYAERRAQEMKEKRKAERKAFFKQKARDENAKKRAELRKHADAPKASSESLAALESKFGKGRK
;
A
#
# COMPACT_ATOMS: atom_id res chain seq x y z
N MET A 1 -50.14 19.16 -15.13
CA MET A 1 -49.82 19.34 -13.70
C MET A 1 -49.54 17.96 -13.14
N SER A 2 -48.34 17.45 -13.39
CA SER A 2 -47.21 17.52 -12.45
C SER A 2 -47.32 16.40 -11.44
N GLU A 3 -46.70 15.26 -11.73
CA GLU A 3 -46.08 14.42 -10.70
C GLU A 3 -45.07 13.50 -11.38
N GLN A 4 -43.87 14.07 -11.54
CA GLN A 4 -42.65 13.34 -11.80
C GLN A 4 -42.39 12.46 -10.57
N LEU A 5 -42.45 11.14 -10.74
CA LEU A 5 -41.87 10.23 -9.76
C LEU A 5 -40.40 10.03 -10.11
N GLU A 6 -39.57 10.54 -9.21
CA GLU A 6 -38.11 10.53 -9.22
C GLU A 6 -37.57 9.10 -9.37
N VAL A 7 -36.87 8.86 -10.48
CA VAL A 7 -35.94 7.73 -10.59
C VAL A 7 -34.75 8.05 -9.67
N GLN A 8 -34.86 7.61 -8.42
CA GLN A 8 -33.76 7.63 -7.47
C GLN A 8 -32.63 6.75 -8.00
N GLN A 9 -31.65 7.38 -8.64
CA GLN A 9 -30.36 6.76 -8.93
C GLN A 9 -29.67 6.47 -7.59
N SER A 10 -29.68 5.21 -7.18
CA SER A 10 -28.94 4.65 -6.04
C SER A 10 -27.43 4.68 -6.32
N ASN A 11 -26.87 5.88 -6.34
CA ASN A 11 -25.44 6.11 -6.39
C ASN A 11 -24.86 5.84 -4.99
N GLN A 12 -24.51 4.58 -4.70
CA GLN A 12 -23.34 4.16 -3.91
C GLN A 12 -23.48 2.70 -3.40
N LYS A 13 -22.45 1.88 -3.68
CA LYS A 13 -22.00 0.64 -2.96
C LYS A 13 -21.99 -0.72 -3.69
N THR A 14 -21.65 -0.82 -4.98
CA THR A 14 -21.29 -2.14 -5.59
C THR A 14 -20.25 -2.06 -6.72
N SER A 15 -19.40 -1.03 -6.80
CA SER A 15 -18.30 -1.08 -7.78
C SER A 15 -17.17 -1.94 -7.24
N LEU A 16 -17.01 -3.13 -7.82
CA LEU A 16 -15.85 -4.00 -7.59
C LEU A 16 -14.55 -3.19 -7.69
N SER A 17 -13.59 -3.49 -6.83
CA SER A 17 -12.28 -2.84 -6.88
C SER A 17 -11.61 -3.10 -8.23
N THR A 18 -10.71 -2.22 -8.68
CA THR A 18 -10.04 -2.39 -9.98
C THR A 18 -9.34 -3.75 -10.12
N LYS A 19 -8.83 -4.30 -9.01
CA LYS A 19 -8.22 -5.63 -8.99
C LYS A 19 -9.25 -6.74 -9.10
N GLU A 20 -10.40 -6.62 -8.42
CA GLU A 20 -11.51 -7.57 -8.52
C GLU A 20 -12.10 -7.60 -9.93
N VAL A 21 -12.22 -6.43 -10.58
CA VAL A 21 -12.67 -6.37 -11.99
C VAL A 21 -11.70 -7.11 -12.90
N ILE A 22 -10.38 -6.96 -12.70
CA ILE A 22 -9.39 -7.71 -13.49
C ILE A 22 -9.51 -9.22 -13.21
N ALA A 23 -9.64 -9.63 -11.95
CA ALA A 23 -9.83 -11.03 -11.59
C ALA A 23 -11.09 -11.63 -12.25
N TYR A 24 -12.20 -10.90 -12.21
CA TYR A 24 -13.45 -11.29 -12.87
C TYR A 24 -13.28 -11.43 -14.39
N LEU A 25 -12.54 -10.51 -15.02
CA LEU A 25 -12.23 -10.60 -16.45
C LEU A 25 -11.36 -11.82 -16.78
N CYS A 26 -10.39 -12.17 -15.93
CA CYS A 26 -9.60 -13.39 -16.09
C CYS A 26 -10.44 -14.66 -15.98
N GLU A 27 -11.41 -14.70 -15.06
CA GLU A 27 -12.33 -15.83 -14.90
C GLU A 27 -13.28 -15.97 -16.09
N LYS A 28 -13.82 -14.86 -16.59
CA LYS A 28 -14.77 -14.85 -17.72
C LYS A 28 -14.09 -15.07 -19.07
N PHE A 29 -12.90 -14.51 -19.26
CA PHE A 29 -12.18 -14.49 -20.53
C PHE A 29 -10.73 -14.99 -20.33
N PRO A 30 -10.53 -16.28 -19.98
CA PRO A 30 -9.21 -16.83 -19.66
C PRO A 30 -8.24 -16.89 -20.87
N LEU A 31 -8.78 -16.81 -22.09
CA LEU A 31 -7.98 -16.80 -23.32
C LEU A 31 -7.31 -15.44 -23.57
N CYS A 32 -7.96 -14.37 -23.12
CA CYS A 32 -7.55 -12.99 -23.34
C CYS A 32 -6.83 -12.40 -22.12
N PHE A 33 -7.38 -12.65 -20.93
CA PHE A 33 -6.85 -12.19 -19.66
C PHE A 33 -6.21 -13.33 -18.88
N VAL A 34 -5.01 -13.08 -18.36
CA VAL A 34 -4.24 -14.09 -17.64
C VAL A 34 -4.03 -13.64 -16.20
N ALA A 35 -4.63 -14.37 -15.25
CA ALA A 35 -4.50 -14.08 -13.83
C ALA A 35 -3.04 -14.19 -13.36
N GLU A 36 -2.33 -15.25 -13.75
CA GLU A 36 -0.94 -15.54 -13.36
C GLU A 36 -0.14 -16.03 -14.58
N GLY A 37 1.04 -15.45 -14.83
CA GLY A 37 1.89 -15.76 -16.00
C GLY A 37 2.12 -14.57 -16.95
N GLU A 38 2.59 -14.86 -18.16
CA GLU A 38 2.80 -13.84 -19.20
C GLU A 38 1.46 -13.36 -19.75
N ALA A 39 1.20 -12.06 -19.64
CA ALA A 39 -0.01 -11.47 -20.23
C ALA A 39 0.13 -11.49 -21.76
N LYS A 40 -0.94 -11.65 -22.51
CA LYS A 40 -0.89 -11.53 -23.98
C LYS A 40 -1.23 -10.10 -24.41
N PRO A 41 -0.63 -9.56 -25.49
CA PRO A 41 -1.02 -8.27 -26.04
C PRO A 41 -2.51 -8.27 -26.43
N LEU A 42 -3.25 -7.26 -25.99
CA LEU A 42 -4.69 -7.18 -26.22
C LEU A 42 -5.00 -6.55 -27.59
N LYS A 43 -6.13 -6.93 -28.18
CA LYS A 43 -6.71 -6.26 -29.36
C LYS A 43 -6.90 -4.75 -29.12
N ILE A 44 -6.64 -3.94 -30.14
CA ILE A 44 -6.94 -2.50 -30.09
C ILE A 44 -8.46 -2.33 -30.10
N GLY A 45 -9.00 -1.59 -29.13
CA GLY A 45 -10.45 -1.41 -29.01
C GLY A 45 -11.18 -2.54 -28.28
N LEU A 46 -10.47 -3.45 -27.60
CA LEU A 46 -11.08 -4.52 -26.80
C LEU A 46 -12.11 -4.02 -25.76
N PHE A 47 -12.02 -2.75 -25.36
CA PHE A 47 -12.99 -2.14 -24.45
C PHE A 47 -14.42 -2.17 -25.01
N GLN A 48 -14.61 -1.98 -26.30
CA GLN A 48 -15.92 -1.99 -26.96
C GLN A 48 -16.50 -3.40 -26.91
N ASP A 49 -15.72 -4.38 -27.34
CA ASP A 49 -16.10 -5.79 -27.32
C ASP A 49 -16.48 -6.24 -25.88
N LEU A 50 -15.71 -5.79 -24.87
CA LEU A 50 -16.01 -6.05 -23.46
C LEU A 50 -17.28 -5.35 -22.98
N ALA A 51 -17.50 -4.10 -23.41
CA ALA A 51 -18.67 -3.34 -23.02
C ALA A 51 -19.96 -3.94 -23.59
N GLU A 52 -19.89 -4.57 -24.77
CA GLU A 52 -21.00 -5.31 -25.36
C GLU A 52 -21.23 -6.65 -24.66
N ALA A 53 -20.18 -7.44 -24.46
CA ALA A 53 -20.26 -8.74 -23.80
C ALA A 53 -20.73 -8.64 -22.33
N LEU A 54 -20.33 -7.57 -21.64
CA LEU A 54 -20.70 -7.30 -20.24
C LEU A 54 -21.89 -6.32 -20.12
N ALA A 55 -22.55 -5.94 -21.20
CA ALA A 55 -23.71 -5.04 -21.16
C ALA A 55 -24.86 -5.59 -20.29
N ALA A 56 -24.96 -6.92 -20.20
CA ALA A 56 -25.94 -7.62 -19.37
C ALA A 56 -25.48 -7.82 -17.91
N ASP A 57 -24.21 -7.58 -17.60
CA ASP A 57 -23.59 -7.88 -16.30
C ASP A 57 -23.42 -6.58 -15.49
N GLU A 58 -24.36 -6.30 -14.57
CA GLU A 58 -24.39 -5.06 -13.78
C GLU A 58 -23.21 -4.93 -12.78
N LYS A 59 -22.45 -6.01 -12.58
CA LYS A 59 -21.31 -6.08 -11.64
C LYS A 59 -20.14 -5.18 -12.05
N VAL A 60 -20.00 -4.83 -13.34
CA VAL A 60 -18.86 -4.05 -13.85
C VAL A 60 -19.34 -2.82 -14.60
N SER A 61 -19.13 -1.65 -14.01
CA SER A 61 -19.40 -0.38 -14.71
C SER A 61 -18.37 -0.10 -15.81
N LYS A 62 -18.78 0.57 -16.90
CA LYS A 62 -17.89 1.01 -18.00
C LYS A 62 -16.68 1.81 -17.51
N THR A 63 -16.87 2.64 -16.49
CA THR A 63 -15.79 3.43 -15.88
C THR A 63 -14.81 2.55 -15.12
N ALA A 64 -15.29 1.56 -14.36
CA ALA A 64 -14.44 0.60 -13.68
C ALA A 64 -13.66 -0.28 -14.67
N LEU A 65 -14.32 -0.71 -15.76
CA LEU A 65 -13.71 -1.48 -16.84
C LEU A 65 -12.54 -0.72 -17.48
N ARG A 66 -12.72 0.56 -17.80
CA ARG A 66 -11.64 1.39 -18.35
C ARG A 66 -10.46 1.52 -17.39
N LYS A 67 -10.73 1.73 -16.10
CA LYS A 67 -9.68 1.78 -15.06
C LYS A 67 -8.95 0.45 -14.92
N ALA A 68 -9.68 -0.67 -14.97
CA ALA A 68 -9.15 -2.02 -14.93
C ALA A 68 -8.22 -2.31 -16.11
N LEU A 69 -8.69 -2.05 -17.33
CA LEU A 69 -7.90 -2.20 -18.55
C LEU A 69 -6.62 -1.37 -18.50
N ARG A 70 -6.72 -0.09 -18.13
CA ARG A 70 -5.54 0.77 -17.99
C ARG A 70 -4.54 0.21 -16.98
N THR A 71 -5.03 -0.27 -15.83
CA THR A 71 -4.16 -0.84 -14.79
C THR A 71 -3.50 -2.13 -15.27
N TYR A 72 -4.23 -2.96 -16.00
CA TYR A 72 -3.72 -4.20 -16.58
C TYR A 72 -2.62 -3.93 -17.62
N THR A 73 -2.85 -2.98 -18.54
CA THR A 73 -1.89 -2.66 -19.61
C THR A 73 -0.68 -1.86 -19.16
N LEU A 74 -0.77 -1.10 -18.05
CA LEU A 74 0.41 -0.44 -17.44
C LEU A 74 1.20 -1.38 -16.52
N GLY A 75 0.71 -2.60 -16.27
CA GLY A 75 1.42 -3.58 -15.47
C GLY A 75 2.71 -4.06 -16.14
N TRP A 76 3.75 -4.31 -15.35
CA TRP A 76 5.04 -4.81 -15.88
C TRP A 76 4.91 -6.10 -16.67
N ARG A 77 3.95 -6.97 -16.29
CA ARG A 77 3.64 -8.21 -16.99
C ARG A 77 3.18 -7.96 -18.42
N TYR A 78 2.34 -6.95 -18.62
CA TYR A 78 1.82 -6.58 -19.94
C TYR A 78 2.89 -5.91 -20.79
N LEU A 79 3.60 -4.93 -20.22
CA LEU A 79 4.68 -4.22 -20.93
C LEU A 79 5.78 -5.17 -21.40
N HIS A 80 6.07 -6.24 -20.64
CA HIS A 80 7.06 -7.25 -21.01
C HIS A 80 6.62 -8.14 -22.19
N ALA A 81 5.31 -8.38 -22.32
CA ALA A 81 4.74 -9.21 -23.37
C ALA A 81 4.52 -8.47 -24.69
N CYS A 82 4.44 -7.14 -24.64
CA CYS A 82 4.40 -6.28 -25.83
C CYS A 82 5.75 -6.27 -26.55
N ARG A 83 6.04 -7.35 -27.27
CA ARG A 83 7.23 -7.49 -28.14
C ARG A 83 6.83 -7.29 -29.60
N GLU A 84 7.78 -6.87 -30.41
CA GLU A 84 7.58 -6.75 -31.86
C GLU A 84 7.15 -8.10 -32.44
N GLY A 85 6.13 -8.10 -33.30
CA GLY A 85 5.64 -9.32 -33.94
C GLY A 85 4.71 -10.17 -33.06
N ALA A 86 4.41 -9.75 -31.83
CA ALA A 86 3.48 -10.49 -30.97
C ALA A 86 2.03 -10.38 -31.48
N GLY A 87 1.36 -11.52 -31.64
CA GLY A 87 -0.05 -11.59 -32.02
C GLY A 87 -0.95 -11.04 -30.91
N ARG A 88 -1.82 -10.10 -31.27
CA ARG A 88 -2.83 -9.55 -30.38
C ARG A 88 -3.98 -10.53 -30.24
N VAL A 89 -4.49 -10.70 -29.04
CA VAL A 89 -5.63 -11.59 -28.77
C VAL A 89 -6.93 -10.81 -28.54
N ASP A 90 -8.00 -11.31 -29.14
CA ASP A 90 -9.38 -10.91 -28.84
C ASP A 90 -9.93 -11.65 -27.61
N LEU A 91 -11.16 -11.32 -27.18
CA LEU A 91 -11.92 -11.96 -26.11
C LEU A 91 -12.08 -13.47 -26.30
N LEU A 92 -12.23 -13.90 -27.55
CA LEU A 92 -12.38 -15.31 -27.92
C LEU A 92 -11.04 -16.01 -28.14
N GLY A 93 -9.91 -15.31 -27.95
CA GLY A 93 -8.57 -15.86 -28.18
C GLY A 93 -8.14 -15.88 -29.65
N ASN A 94 -8.90 -15.27 -30.55
CA ASN A 94 -8.52 -15.12 -31.95
C ASN A 94 -7.43 -14.06 -32.13
N GLU A 95 -6.58 -14.24 -33.14
CA GLU A 95 -5.57 -13.25 -33.52
C GLU A 95 -6.24 -12.02 -34.13
N ALA A 96 -6.02 -10.86 -33.52
CA ALA A 96 -6.64 -9.59 -33.87
C ALA A 96 -5.59 -8.52 -34.20
N GLY A 97 -4.60 -8.91 -35.02
CA GLY A 97 -3.49 -8.08 -35.47
C GLY A 97 -2.19 -8.35 -34.72
N VAL A 98 -1.17 -7.54 -35.00
CA VAL A 98 0.19 -7.71 -34.49
C VAL A 98 0.62 -6.44 -33.75
N VAL A 99 1.57 -6.57 -32.81
CA VAL A 99 2.23 -5.42 -32.17
C VAL A 99 3.32 -4.88 -33.10
N ASP A 100 3.20 -3.59 -33.44
CA ASP A 100 4.18 -2.88 -34.26
C ASP A 100 5.49 -2.62 -33.49
N ALA A 101 6.60 -2.47 -34.23
CA ALA A 101 7.91 -2.17 -33.68
C ALA A 101 7.88 -0.91 -32.77
N GLN A 102 7.24 0.17 -33.24
CA GLN A 102 7.11 1.41 -32.45
C GLN A 102 6.40 1.19 -31.12
N GLN A 103 5.34 0.36 -31.12
CA GLN A 103 4.58 0.07 -29.90
C GLN A 103 5.38 -0.79 -28.93
N ALA A 104 6.18 -1.73 -29.44
CA ALA A 104 7.09 -2.54 -28.64
C ALA A 104 8.20 -1.67 -28.00
N GLU A 105 8.80 -0.74 -28.75
CA GLU A 105 9.81 0.21 -28.24
C GLU A 105 9.24 1.11 -27.14
N HIS A 106 8.03 1.66 -27.34
CA HIS A 106 7.35 2.45 -26.32
C HIS A 106 7.04 1.62 -25.06
N ALA A 107 6.66 0.34 -25.22
CA ALA A 107 6.41 -0.54 -24.09
C ALA A 107 7.70 -0.86 -23.31
N ALA A 108 8.80 -1.12 -24.01
CA ALA A 108 10.11 -1.35 -23.41
C ALA A 108 10.62 -0.11 -22.64
N THR A 109 10.47 1.08 -23.22
CA THR A 109 10.81 2.35 -22.57
C THR A 109 9.96 2.58 -21.32
N SER A 110 8.64 2.41 -21.43
CA SER A 110 7.71 2.54 -20.30
C SER A 110 8.04 1.57 -19.16
N LEU A 111 8.48 0.35 -19.49
CA LEU A 111 8.89 -0.66 -18.52
C LEU A 111 10.16 -0.22 -17.77
N ALA A 112 11.14 0.33 -18.47
CA ALA A 112 12.37 0.85 -17.86
C ALA A 112 12.06 2.02 -16.90
N GLU A 113 11.25 2.98 -17.34
CA GLU A 113 10.81 4.12 -16.53
C GLU A 113 10.03 3.68 -15.30
N ALA A 114 9.08 2.74 -15.46
CA ALA A 114 8.27 2.25 -14.35
C ALA A 114 9.11 1.49 -13.31
N LYS A 115 10.13 0.73 -13.74
CA LYS A 115 11.09 0.08 -12.83
C LYS A 115 11.93 1.09 -12.08
N ALA A 116 12.45 2.12 -12.75
CA ALA A 116 13.22 3.18 -12.13
C ALA A 116 12.40 3.93 -11.08
N ALA A 117 11.20 4.39 -11.45
CA ALA A 117 10.29 5.09 -10.54
C ALA A 117 9.90 4.23 -9.33
N TYR A 118 9.67 2.91 -9.52
CA TYR A 118 9.40 2.00 -8.41
C TYR A 118 10.61 1.82 -7.48
N ALA A 119 11.81 1.70 -8.04
CA ALA A 119 13.04 1.58 -7.25
C ALA A 119 13.28 2.84 -6.40
N GLU A 120 13.09 4.03 -6.97
CA GLU A 120 13.21 5.30 -6.25
C GLU A 120 12.18 5.42 -5.12
N ARG A 121 10.90 5.16 -5.41
CA ARG A 121 9.85 5.19 -4.39
C ARG A 121 10.12 4.19 -3.26
N ARG A 122 10.54 2.97 -3.59
CA ARG A 122 10.88 1.95 -2.60
C ARG A 122 12.09 2.34 -1.77
N ALA A 123 13.10 2.97 -2.36
CA ALA A 123 14.26 3.49 -1.64
C ALA A 123 13.87 4.61 -0.66
N GLN A 124 13.00 5.54 -1.07
CA GLN A 124 12.46 6.59 -0.20
C GLN A 124 11.65 6.01 0.95
N GLU A 125 10.74 5.07 0.68
CA GLU A 125 9.95 4.40 1.71
C GLU A 125 10.81 3.64 2.71
N MET A 126 11.85 2.93 2.24
CA MET A 126 12.80 2.24 3.11
C MET A 126 13.61 3.21 3.97
N LYS A 127 14.02 4.36 3.42
CA LYS A 127 14.73 5.41 4.17
C LYS A 127 13.84 6.00 5.26
N GLU A 128 12.57 6.27 4.98
CA GLU A 128 11.61 6.78 5.96
C GLU A 128 11.27 5.73 7.02
N LYS A 129 11.07 4.46 6.65
CA LYS A 129 10.90 3.35 7.61
C LYS A 129 12.11 3.22 8.54
N ARG A 130 13.33 3.20 8.00
CA ARG A 130 14.57 3.12 8.80
C ARG A 130 14.73 4.32 9.74
N LYS A 131 14.35 5.53 9.30
CA LYS A 131 14.33 6.71 10.18
C LYS A 131 13.29 6.58 11.30
N ALA A 132 12.09 6.10 10.98
CA ALA A 132 11.02 5.90 11.96
C ALA A 132 11.41 4.84 13.01
N GLU A 133 11.95 3.70 12.56
CA GLU A 133 12.47 2.64 13.43
C GLU A 133 13.62 3.14 14.32
N ARG A 134 14.57 3.90 13.76
CA ARG A 134 15.67 4.49 14.54
C ARG A 134 15.14 5.45 15.60
N LYS A 135 14.19 6.33 15.26
CA LYS A 135 13.55 7.23 16.23
C LYS A 135 12.81 6.45 17.32
N ALA A 136 12.08 5.40 16.96
CA ALA A 136 11.38 4.54 17.91
C ALA A 136 12.35 3.83 18.87
N PHE A 137 13.46 3.30 18.35
CA PHE A 137 14.50 2.65 19.15
C PHE A 137 15.14 3.61 20.17
N PHE A 138 15.54 4.81 19.74
CA PHE A 138 16.11 5.79 20.67
C PHE A 138 15.10 6.27 21.71
N LYS A 139 13.82 6.44 21.34
CA LYS A 139 12.75 6.80 22.28
C LYS A 139 12.53 5.70 23.33
N GLN A 140 12.54 4.43 22.92
CA GLN A 140 12.42 3.30 23.84
C GLN A 140 13.62 3.23 24.78
N LYS A 141 14.85 3.34 24.25
CA LYS A 141 16.07 3.33 25.05
C LYS A 141 16.09 4.45 26.10
N ALA A 142 15.66 5.66 25.73
CA ALA A 142 15.56 6.79 26.67
C ALA A 142 14.50 6.55 27.76
N ARG A 143 13.37 5.92 27.42
CA ARG A 143 12.34 5.54 28.40
C ARG A 143 12.85 4.49 29.37
N ASP A 144 13.56 3.48 28.88
CA ASP A 144 14.13 2.40 29.70
C ASP A 144 15.21 2.94 30.64
N GLU A 145 16.08 3.83 30.15
CA GLU A 145 17.11 4.49 30.97
C GLU A 145 16.48 5.35 32.08
N ASN A 146 15.45 6.15 31.74
CA ASN A 146 14.76 6.97 32.73
C ASN A 146 13.98 6.12 33.75
N ALA A 147 13.38 5.01 33.32
CA ALA A 147 12.74 4.05 34.22
C ALA A 147 13.74 3.41 35.19
N LYS A 148 14.94 3.04 34.70
CA LYS A 148 16.03 2.52 35.55
C LYS A 148 16.50 3.56 36.56
N LYS A 149 16.79 4.80 36.13
CA LYS A 149 17.17 5.90 37.02
C LYS A 149 16.13 6.16 38.10
N ARG A 150 14.84 6.16 37.74
CA ARG A 150 13.74 6.35 38.70
C ARG A 150 13.59 5.19 39.68
N ALA A 151 13.86 3.96 39.25
CA ALA A 151 13.86 2.78 40.13
C ALA A 151 15.03 2.81 41.11
N GLU A 152 16.21 3.25 40.67
CA GLU A 152 17.41 3.40 41.50
C GLU A 152 17.25 4.53 42.55
N LEU A 153 16.71 5.69 42.14
CA LEU A 153 16.35 6.78 43.06
C LEU A 153 15.34 6.33 44.14
N ARG A 154 14.38 5.47 43.80
CA ARG A 154 13.44 4.90 44.78
C ARG A 154 14.13 3.95 45.75
N LYS A 155 15.05 3.10 45.27
CA LYS A 155 15.84 2.21 46.15
C LYS A 155 16.73 2.97 47.13
N HIS A 156 17.31 4.11 46.73
CA HIS A 156 18.09 4.95 47.63
C HIS A 156 17.24 5.81 48.59
N ALA A 157 15.98 6.08 48.26
CA ALA A 157 15.05 6.78 49.15
C ALA A 157 14.44 5.86 50.24
N ASP A 158 14.44 4.55 50.02
CA ASP A 158 14.05 3.51 50.99
C ASP A 158 15.23 2.98 51.83
N ALA A 159 16.46 3.45 51.61
CA ALA A 159 17.53 3.29 52.60
C ALA A 159 17.15 4.11 53.85
N PRO A 160 17.37 3.58 55.08
CA PRO A 160 16.80 4.19 56.27
C PRO A 160 17.28 5.64 56.38
N LYS A 161 16.33 6.58 56.24
CA LYS A 161 16.52 7.98 56.61
C LYS A 161 17.18 7.97 57.98
N ALA A 162 18.32 8.66 58.10
CA ALA A 162 18.99 8.89 59.37
C ALA A 162 17.93 9.09 60.45
N SER A 163 17.80 8.09 61.33
CA SER A 163 16.72 8.03 62.30
C SER A 163 16.81 9.27 63.19
N SER A 164 15.67 9.72 63.72
CA SER A 164 15.59 10.82 64.68
C SER A 164 16.55 10.68 65.87
N GLU A 165 17.04 9.46 66.15
CA GLU A 165 18.12 9.20 67.11
C GLU A 165 19.44 9.89 66.74
N SER A 166 19.78 10.01 65.46
CA SER A 166 21.03 10.66 65.02
C SER A 166 21.01 12.19 65.18
N LEU A 167 19.83 12.82 65.08
CA LEU A 167 19.62 14.25 65.38
C LEU A 167 19.60 14.50 66.89
N ALA A 168 18.93 13.64 67.68
CA ALA A 168 18.91 13.72 69.14
C ALA A 168 20.31 13.47 69.77
N ALA A 169 21.12 12.58 69.19
CA ALA A 169 22.50 12.33 69.61
C ALA A 169 23.42 13.55 69.39
N LEU A 170 23.11 14.42 68.42
CA LEU A 170 23.88 15.65 68.17
C LEU A 170 23.48 16.78 69.15
N GLU A 171 22.21 16.85 69.53
CA GLU A 171 21.68 17.84 70.49
C GLU A 171 22.16 17.59 71.93
N SER A 172 22.26 16.32 72.34
CA SER A 172 22.80 15.97 73.66
C SER A 172 24.31 16.26 73.82
N LYS A 173 25.06 16.35 72.71
CA LYS A 173 26.50 16.68 72.71
C LYS A 173 26.80 18.17 72.88
N PHE A 174 25.85 19.06 72.55
CA PHE A 174 26.01 20.51 72.70
C PHE A 174 25.31 21.09 73.94
N GLY A 175 24.51 20.31 74.68
CA GLY A 175 23.69 20.79 75.80
C GLY A 175 24.29 20.71 77.20
N LYS A 176 25.43 20.04 77.43
CA LYS A 176 26.00 19.87 78.78
C LYS A 176 27.18 20.80 79.03
N GLY A 177 26.90 22.07 79.32
CA GLY A 177 27.96 23.03 79.63
C GLY A 177 27.48 24.45 79.97
N ARG A 178 26.54 24.61 80.91
CA ARG A 178 26.38 25.86 81.68
C ARG A 178 25.97 25.53 83.12
N LYS A 179 26.95 25.60 84.03
CA LYS A 179 26.77 26.04 85.41
C LYS A 179 27.70 27.23 85.59
#